data_AF-A0AAD4EVM5-F1
#
_entry.id   AF-A0AAD4EVM5-F1
#
_cell.length_a   1.000
_cell.length_b   1.000
_cell.length_c   1.000
_cell.angle_alpha   90.00
_cell.angle_beta   90.00
_cell.angle_gamma   90.00
#
_symmetry.space_group_name_H-M   'P 1'
#
loop_
_entity.id
_entity.type
_entity.pdbx_description
1 polymer ?
#
loop_
_entity_poly.entity_id
_entity_poly.type
_entity_poly.pdbx_seq_one_letter_code
_entity_poly.pdbx_strand_id
1 'polypeptide(L)'
;MHLPVLTLLLALLPPALTHPTKSPRDTTSRSCGRRNTPRYCAGTNHTPALLQTYICGDSRLGPTRLPSASDDLPVAPVLATALFGYDRFAGSCPGDFLKEWFDEASGWCGYPPQSGFTLTAAVVEGGEQGQEGGGKAIQGNVTLREETVVDRFGSEYGSFVSPAGAGYAARALPPSNLVGGDVA
;
A
#
# COMPACT_ATOMS: atom_id res chain seq x y z
N MET A 1 47.28 -10.41 55.62
CA MET A 1 46.98 -9.08 55.06
C MET A 1 47.18 -9.20 53.56
N HIS A 2 46.30 -8.93 52.59
CA HIS A 2 44.88 -8.63 52.48
C HIS A 2 44.50 -9.08 51.05
N LEU A 3 43.41 -9.82 50.87
CA LEU A 3 42.82 -10.05 49.54
C LEU A 3 41.89 -8.86 49.18
N PRO A 4 41.85 -8.38 47.93
CA PRO A 4 40.84 -7.41 47.52
C PRO A 4 39.56 -8.12 47.08
N VAL A 5 38.45 -7.74 47.70
CA VAL A 5 37.09 -8.14 47.33
C VAL A 5 36.64 -7.22 46.19
N LEU A 6 36.32 -7.80 45.02
CA LEU A 6 35.79 -7.07 43.87
C LEU A 6 34.26 -7.05 43.96
N THR A 7 33.70 -5.93 44.41
CA THR A 7 32.26 -5.70 44.53
C THR A 7 31.68 -5.26 43.19
N LEU A 8 30.95 -6.14 42.52
CA LEU A 8 30.26 -5.84 41.25
C LEU A 8 28.91 -5.17 41.56
N LEU A 9 28.81 -3.85 41.36
CA LEU A 9 27.53 -3.12 41.42
C LEU A 9 26.74 -3.37 40.12
N LEU A 10 25.63 -4.12 40.23
CA LEU A 10 24.65 -4.30 39.17
C LEU A 10 23.71 -3.09 39.15
N ALA A 11 23.89 -2.15 38.21
CA ALA A 11 22.98 -1.02 38.03
C ALA A 11 21.71 -1.48 37.28
N LEU A 12 20.56 -1.53 37.97
CA LEU A 12 19.26 -1.67 37.32
C LEU A 12 18.89 -0.34 36.63
N LEU A 13 18.93 -0.31 35.30
CA LEU A 13 18.32 0.77 34.54
C LEU A 13 16.78 0.59 34.53
N PRO A 14 15.99 1.63 34.81
CA PRO A 14 14.54 1.57 34.65
C PRO A 14 14.15 1.39 33.18
N PRO A 15 13.08 0.64 32.88
CA PRO A 15 12.56 0.54 31.52
C PRO A 15 12.10 1.93 31.07
N ALA A 16 12.69 2.44 30.00
CA ALA A 16 12.22 3.64 29.35
C ALA A 16 10.78 3.41 28.89
N LEU A 17 9.83 4.12 29.50
CA LEU A 17 8.48 4.26 28.97
C LEU A 17 8.60 4.94 27.60
N THR A 18 8.55 4.16 26.53
CA THR A 18 8.41 4.67 25.17
C THR A 18 7.05 5.35 25.08
N HIS A 19 7.05 6.67 24.94
CA HIS A 19 5.84 7.42 24.60
C HIS A 19 5.19 6.83 23.33
N PRO A 20 3.85 6.79 23.25
CA PRO A 20 3.18 6.33 22.04
C PRO A 20 3.62 7.21 20.87
N THR A 21 4.36 6.62 19.93
CA THR A 21 4.68 7.25 18.65
C THR A 21 3.36 7.59 17.97
N LYS A 22 3.13 8.90 17.78
CA LYS A 22 1.96 9.43 17.10
C LYS A 22 1.81 8.69 15.77
N SER A 23 0.71 7.98 15.59
CA SER A 23 0.47 7.22 14.37
C SER A 23 0.61 8.14 13.15
N PRO A 24 1.35 7.76 12.10
CA PRO A 24 1.49 8.55 10.87
C PRO A 24 0.13 9.01 10.30
N ARG A 25 -0.94 8.24 10.57
CA ARG A 25 -2.33 8.56 10.18
C ARG A 25 -2.91 9.84 10.81
N ASP A 26 -2.46 10.27 11.99
CA ASP A 26 -2.99 11.51 12.62
C ASP A 26 -2.35 12.78 12.01
N THR A 27 -1.19 12.66 11.37
CA THR A 27 -0.47 13.80 10.82
C THR A 27 -1.01 14.23 9.46
N THR A 28 -1.44 13.28 8.62
CA THR A 28 -2.02 13.55 7.28
C THR A 28 -3.40 14.19 7.33
N SER A 29 -4.25 13.76 8.27
CA SER A 29 -5.57 14.34 8.47
C SER A 29 -5.50 15.84 8.81
N ARG A 30 -4.44 16.27 9.51
CA ARG A 30 -4.25 17.68 9.89
C ARG A 30 -3.74 18.56 8.74
N SER A 31 -2.89 18.04 7.85
CA SER A 31 -2.35 18.81 6.73
C SER A 31 -3.38 19.02 5.61
N CYS A 32 -4.07 17.94 5.23
CA CYS A 32 -5.01 17.93 4.11
C CYS A 32 -6.41 18.49 4.48
N GLY A 33 -6.74 18.54 5.77
CA GLY A 33 -8.08 18.91 6.25
C GLY A 33 -9.04 17.72 6.31
N ARG A 34 -10.32 18.00 6.58
CA ARG A 34 -11.33 16.93 6.75
C ARG A 34 -11.61 16.21 5.43
N ARG A 35 -11.67 14.88 5.46
CA ARG A 35 -11.99 14.01 4.31
C ARG A 35 -13.19 14.54 3.53
N ASN A 36 -13.12 14.49 2.21
CA ASN A 36 -14.19 14.89 1.27
C ASN A 36 -14.61 16.37 1.35
N THR A 37 -13.84 17.25 2.01
CA THR A 37 -14.00 18.70 1.89
C THR A 37 -13.20 19.25 0.71
N PRO A 38 -13.54 20.45 0.18
CA PRO A 38 -12.80 21.05 -0.93
C PRO A 38 -11.29 21.14 -0.70
N ARG A 39 -10.84 21.40 0.54
CA ARG A 39 -9.41 21.45 0.88
C ARG A 39 -8.74 20.07 0.77
N TYR A 40 -9.41 19.03 1.26
CA TYR A 40 -8.89 17.66 1.22
C TYR A 40 -8.83 17.12 -0.22
N CYS A 41 -9.74 17.58 -1.07
CA CYS A 41 -9.87 17.16 -2.46
C CYS A 41 -9.20 18.10 -3.47
N ALA A 42 -8.36 19.02 -3.00
CA ALA A 42 -7.58 19.86 -3.88
C ALA A 42 -6.67 18.98 -4.77
N GLY A 43 -6.69 19.23 -6.09
CA GLY A 43 -5.92 18.46 -7.07
C GLY A 43 -6.54 17.13 -7.53
N THR A 44 -7.82 16.87 -7.22
CA THR A 44 -8.55 15.68 -7.68
C THR A 44 -9.69 16.06 -8.64
N ASN A 45 -10.29 15.08 -9.33
CA ASN A 45 -11.52 15.27 -10.09
C ASN A 45 -12.73 15.25 -9.14
N HIS A 46 -12.84 16.30 -8.32
CA HIS A 46 -13.82 16.36 -7.24
C HIS A 46 -15.26 16.34 -7.78
N THR A 47 -15.96 15.23 -7.56
CA THR A 47 -17.31 14.99 -8.10
C THR A 47 -18.31 14.80 -6.95
N PRO A 48 -19.08 15.84 -6.57
CA PRO A 48 -19.97 15.78 -5.41
C PRO A 48 -20.96 14.61 -5.41
N ALA A 49 -21.51 14.26 -6.59
CA ALA A 49 -22.45 13.16 -6.75
C ALA A 49 -21.87 11.78 -6.39
N LEU A 50 -20.54 11.64 -6.40
CA LEU A 50 -19.84 10.38 -6.16
C LEU A 50 -19.14 10.31 -4.80
N LEU A 51 -19.32 11.30 -3.91
CA LEU A 51 -18.62 11.35 -2.61
C LEU A 51 -18.94 10.19 -1.66
N GLN A 52 -20.09 9.54 -1.84
CA GLN A 52 -20.46 8.34 -1.08
C GLN A 52 -19.80 7.08 -1.64
N THR A 53 -19.42 7.10 -2.91
CA THR A 53 -18.82 5.96 -3.61
C THR A 53 -17.30 6.02 -3.55
N TYR A 54 -16.70 7.17 -3.88
CA TYR A 54 -15.26 7.36 -3.97
C TYR A 54 -14.75 8.48 -3.08
N ILE A 55 -13.50 8.36 -2.63
CA ILE A 55 -12.82 9.48 -1.98
C ILE A 55 -12.77 10.66 -2.94
N CYS A 56 -13.21 11.83 -2.46
CA CYS A 56 -13.37 13.04 -3.27
C CYS A 56 -14.31 12.90 -4.48
N GLY A 57 -15.05 11.80 -4.61
CA GLY A 57 -15.82 11.50 -5.81
C GLY A 57 -14.94 11.15 -7.01
N ASP A 58 -13.66 10.86 -6.80
CA ASP A 58 -12.69 10.52 -7.84
C ASP A 58 -12.36 9.03 -7.76
N SER A 59 -12.77 8.25 -8.76
CA SER A 59 -12.64 6.78 -8.76
C SER A 59 -11.18 6.31 -8.70
N ARG A 60 -10.22 7.13 -9.13
CA ARG A 60 -8.78 6.84 -9.05
C ARG A 60 -8.31 6.69 -7.60
N LEU A 61 -9.00 7.34 -6.67
CA LEU A 61 -8.72 7.30 -5.25
C LEU A 61 -9.42 6.15 -4.52
N GLY A 62 -10.20 5.32 -5.24
CA GLY A 62 -10.88 4.14 -4.72
C GLY A 62 -12.06 4.45 -3.80
N PRO A 63 -12.67 3.42 -3.19
CA PRO A 63 -13.95 3.55 -2.51
C PRO A 63 -13.88 4.32 -1.20
N THR A 64 -14.95 5.04 -0.84
CA THR A 64 -15.06 5.80 0.41
C THR A 64 -15.02 4.90 1.64
N ARG A 65 -15.62 3.72 1.57
CA ARG A 65 -15.59 2.70 2.62
C ARG A 65 -14.72 1.53 2.16
N LEU A 66 -13.85 1.07 3.04
CA LEU A 66 -13.17 -0.21 2.86
C LEU A 66 -14.04 -1.32 3.45
N PRO A 67 -14.00 -2.54 2.88
CA PRO A 67 -14.64 -3.70 3.48
C PRO A 67 -14.27 -3.87 4.95
N SER A 68 -15.27 -4.19 5.77
CA SER A 68 -15.13 -4.48 7.20
C SER A 68 -15.39 -5.95 7.47
N ALA A 69 -14.81 -6.50 8.55
CA ALA A 69 -15.05 -7.90 8.92
C ALA A 69 -16.52 -8.18 9.32
N SER A 70 -17.30 -7.13 9.58
CA SER A 70 -18.73 -7.19 9.90
C SER A 70 -19.64 -7.04 8.68
N ASP A 71 -19.10 -6.89 7.47
CA ASP A 71 -19.91 -6.83 6.26
C ASP A 71 -20.56 -8.20 6.00
N ASP A 72 -21.79 -8.19 5.48
CA ASP A 72 -22.56 -9.41 5.15
C ASP A 72 -22.07 -10.03 3.83
N LEU A 73 -20.79 -10.43 3.81
CA LEU A 73 -20.14 -11.10 2.70
C LEU A 73 -19.29 -12.26 3.25
N PRO A 74 -19.38 -13.48 2.70
CA PRO A 74 -18.59 -14.62 3.18
C PRO A 74 -17.08 -14.36 3.21
N VAL A 75 -16.58 -13.52 2.31
CA VAL A 75 -15.16 -13.15 2.19
C VAL A 75 -14.76 -11.93 3.02
N ALA A 76 -15.70 -11.29 3.72
CA ALA A 76 -15.46 -10.06 4.49
C ALA A 76 -14.30 -10.17 5.49
N PRO A 77 -14.15 -11.24 6.30
CA PRO A 77 -13.03 -11.36 7.22
C PRO A 77 -11.67 -11.39 6.53
N VAL A 78 -11.59 -12.06 5.37
CA VAL A 78 -10.34 -12.15 4.58
C VAL A 78 -10.00 -10.80 3.95
N LEU A 79 -10.99 -10.10 3.37
CA LEU A 79 -10.81 -8.77 2.80
C LEU A 79 -10.39 -7.74 3.86
N ALA A 80 -11.05 -7.75 5.02
CA ALA A 80 -10.71 -6.88 6.14
C ALA A 80 -9.28 -7.13 6.65
N THR A 81 -8.86 -8.40 6.68
CA THR A 81 -7.48 -8.78 7.04
C THR A 81 -6.48 -8.30 5.99
N ALA A 82 -6.76 -8.49 4.70
CA ALA A 82 -5.90 -8.01 3.61
C ALA A 82 -5.74 -6.47 3.65
N LEU A 83 -6.77 -5.74 4.05
CA LEU A 83 -6.76 -4.28 4.17
C LEU A 83 -6.30 -3.78 5.55
N PHE A 84 -6.00 -4.67 6.48
CA PHE A 84 -5.54 -4.28 7.80
C PHE A 84 -4.22 -3.51 7.69
N GLY A 85 -4.17 -2.34 8.33
CA GLY A 85 -2.97 -1.51 8.29
C GLY A 85 -2.85 -0.59 7.06
N TYR A 86 -3.62 -0.83 5.99
CA TYR A 86 -3.49 -0.11 4.71
C TYR A 86 -3.66 1.41 4.86
N ASP A 87 -2.58 2.15 4.61
CA ASP A 87 -2.61 3.60 4.44
C ASP A 87 -2.66 3.93 2.95
N ARG A 88 -3.87 4.24 2.48
CA ARG A 88 -4.19 4.44 1.06
C ARG A 88 -3.28 5.44 0.33
N PHE A 89 -2.85 6.48 1.03
CA PHE A 89 -2.04 7.56 0.44
C PHE A 89 -0.65 7.66 1.08
N ALA A 90 -0.29 6.69 1.94
CA ALA A 90 1.03 6.57 2.56
C ALA A 90 1.59 7.89 3.13
N GLY A 91 0.75 8.73 3.75
CA GLY A 91 1.21 10.03 4.25
C GLY A 91 0.86 11.26 3.40
N SER A 92 0.37 11.10 2.17
CA SER A 92 0.13 12.22 1.23
C SER A 92 -1.34 12.68 1.18
N CYS A 93 -1.57 13.91 0.71
CA CYS A 93 -2.90 14.37 0.36
C CYS A 93 -3.37 13.76 -0.97
N PRO A 94 -4.68 13.57 -1.21
CA PRO A 94 -5.18 12.90 -2.41
C PRO A 94 -4.68 13.46 -3.74
N GLY A 95 -4.63 14.80 -3.89
CA GLY A 95 -4.12 15.44 -5.10
C GLY A 95 -2.61 15.22 -5.29
N ASP A 96 -1.83 15.26 -4.20
CA ASP A 96 -0.38 15.00 -4.26
C ASP A 96 -0.10 13.54 -4.61
N PHE A 97 -0.91 12.60 -4.10
CA PHE A 97 -0.83 11.19 -4.47
C PHE A 97 -1.06 10.99 -5.96
N LEU A 98 -2.12 11.59 -6.53
CA LEU A 98 -2.40 11.49 -7.97
C LEU A 98 -1.31 12.15 -8.80
N LYS A 99 -0.82 13.31 -8.37
CA LYS A 99 0.28 14.00 -9.05
C LYS A 99 1.54 13.14 -9.16
N GLU A 100 1.84 12.34 -8.13
CA GLU A 100 3.01 11.47 -8.11
C GLU A 100 2.79 10.18 -8.91
N TRP A 101 1.62 9.55 -8.76
CA TRP A 101 1.42 8.16 -9.20
C TRP A 101 0.45 7.98 -10.36
N PHE A 102 -0.24 9.03 -10.79
CA PHE A 102 -1.19 8.98 -11.90
C PHE A 102 -0.69 9.80 -13.08
N ASP A 103 -0.65 9.17 -14.25
CA ASP A 103 -0.31 9.85 -15.49
C ASP A 103 -1.60 10.28 -16.21
N GLU A 104 -1.86 11.59 -16.17
CA GLU A 104 -3.03 12.19 -16.84
C GLU A 104 -3.00 12.01 -18.36
N ALA A 105 -1.81 11.88 -18.98
CA ALA A 105 -1.70 11.74 -20.44
C ALA A 105 -2.13 10.34 -20.91
N SER A 106 -1.72 9.28 -20.19
CA SER A 106 -2.16 7.92 -20.49
C SER A 106 -3.52 7.57 -19.88
N GLY A 107 -3.95 8.28 -18.84
CA GLY A 107 -5.16 7.98 -18.08
C GLY A 107 -5.01 6.78 -17.14
N TRP A 108 -3.78 6.37 -16.84
CA TRP A 108 -3.46 5.22 -16.00
C TRP A 108 -2.53 5.59 -14.85
N CYS A 109 -2.48 4.73 -13.83
CA CYS A 109 -1.42 4.81 -12.83
C CYS A 109 -0.07 4.52 -13.46
N GLY A 110 0.98 5.20 -13.02
CA GLY A 110 2.36 4.93 -13.38
C GLY A 110 2.80 3.59 -12.80
N TYR A 111 2.75 2.53 -13.62
CA TYR A 111 3.18 1.20 -13.18
C TYR A 111 4.70 1.06 -13.20
N PRO A 112 5.27 0.29 -12.25
CA PRO A 112 6.70 0.02 -12.22
C PRO A 112 7.16 -0.75 -13.48
N PRO A 113 8.43 -0.60 -13.87
CA PRO A 113 9.00 -1.34 -14.99
C PRO A 113 9.09 -2.85 -14.69
N GLN A 114 9.36 -3.67 -15.72
CA GLN A 114 9.55 -5.12 -15.59
C GLN A 114 8.41 -5.81 -14.83
N SER A 115 7.16 -5.47 -15.16
CA SER A 115 5.97 -6.05 -14.55
C SER A 115 5.92 -5.92 -13.01
N GLY A 116 6.61 -4.92 -12.45
CA GLY A 116 6.65 -4.68 -11.00
C GLY A 116 7.40 -5.72 -10.19
N PHE A 117 8.19 -6.60 -10.82
CA PHE A 117 9.12 -7.45 -10.09
C PHE A 117 10.17 -6.61 -9.38
N THR A 118 10.61 -7.07 -8.21
CA THR A 118 11.74 -6.45 -7.50
C THR A 118 12.98 -6.54 -8.38
N LEU A 119 13.72 -5.44 -8.50
CA LEU A 119 14.93 -5.40 -9.30
C LEU A 119 16.16 -5.71 -8.44
N THR A 120 17.16 -6.38 -9.01
CA THR A 120 18.49 -6.49 -8.39
C THR A 120 19.13 -5.11 -8.22
N ALA A 121 20.24 -5.03 -7.47
CA ALA A 121 21.10 -3.85 -7.55
C ALA A 121 21.53 -3.63 -9.01
N ALA A 122 21.63 -2.36 -9.44
CA ALA A 122 22.16 -2.00 -10.75
C ALA A 122 23.63 -2.45 -10.82
N VAL A 123 23.95 -3.34 -11.75
CA VAL A 123 25.35 -3.75 -11.98
C VAL A 123 25.97 -2.70 -12.87
N VAL A 124 26.88 -1.90 -12.31
CA VAL A 124 27.75 -1.02 -13.10
C VAL A 124 28.98 -1.84 -13.50
N GLU A 125 29.19 -1.89 -14.82
CA GLU A 125 30.27 -2.51 -15.61
C GLU A 125 30.11 -3.97 -16.06
N GLY A 126 29.97 -4.14 -17.38
CA GLY A 126 30.10 -5.42 -18.12
C GLY A 126 28.80 -6.16 -18.46
N GLY A 127 27.63 -5.68 -18.03
CA GLY A 127 26.36 -6.38 -18.20
C GLY A 127 25.73 -6.26 -19.59
N GLU A 128 25.16 -7.37 -20.09
CA GLU A 128 24.40 -7.45 -21.34
C GLU A 128 23.33 -6.34 -21.46
N GLN A 129 23.27 -5.73 -22.64
CA GLN A 129 22.26 -4.75 -23.05
C GLN A 129 20.85 -5.27 -22.82
N GLY A 130 20.05 -4.52 -22.06
CA GLY A 130 18.66 -4.90 -21.85
C GLY A 130 17.77 -3.95 -21.06
N GLN A 131 18.27 -3.00 -20.26
CA GLN A 131 17.37 -1.99 -19.71
C GLN A 131 18.06 -0.72 -19.22
N GLU A 132 17.62 0.43 -19.73
CA GLU A 132 18.01 1.73 -19.22
C GLU A 132 17.64 1.84 -17.73
N GLY A 133 18.65 2.10 -16.90
CA GLY A 133 18.51 2.70 -15.56
C GLY A 133 18.23 1.78 -14.37
N GLY A 134 18.13 0.45 -14.52
CA GLY A 134 17.76 -0.44 -13.40
C GLY A 134 18.38 -1.83 -13.42
N GLY A 135 18.36 -2.52 -12.26
CA GLY A 135 18.74 -3.93 -12.17
C GLY A 135 17.77 -4.87 -12.88
N LYS A 136 18.09 -6.16 -12.92
CA LYS A 136 17.24 -7.19 -13.55
C LYS A 136 16.10 -7.60 -12.60
N ALA A 137 14.93 -7.91 -13.13
CA ALA A 137 13.81 -8.45 -12.36
C ALA A 137 14.19 -9.78 -11.70
N ILE A 138 13.90 -9.88 -10.40
CA ILE A 138 13.99 -11.10 -9.61
C ILE A 138 12.69 -11.88 -9.83
N GLN A 139 12.72 -12.78 -10.82
CA GLN A 139 11.58 -13.63 -11.21
C GLN A 139 12.07 -15.00 -11.69
N GLY A 140 11.18 -15.99 -11.72
CA GLY A 140 11.45 -17.32 -12.23
C GLY A 140 10.17 -18.11 -12.47
N ASN A 141 10.25 -19.13 -13.31
CA ASN A 141 9.11 -20.00 -13.60
C ASN A 141 8.87 -20.96 -12.42
N VAL A 142 7.64 -20.99 -11.93
CA VAL A 142 7.19 -21.91 -10.88
C VAL A 142 5.88 -22.54 -11.32
N THR A 143 5.77 -23.86 -11.16
CA THR A 143 4.51 -24.58 -11.33
C THR A 143 3.73 -24.52 -10.01
N LEU A 144 2.54 -23.90 -10.02
CA LEU A 144 1.65 -23.96 -8.87
C LEU A 144 1.14 -25.41 -8.70
N ARG A 145 1.19 -25.92 -7.47
CA ARG A 145 0.64 -27.24 -7.16
C ARG A 145 -0.89 -27.18 -7.15
N GLU A 146 -1.53 -28.31 -7.40
CA GLU A 146 -2.97 -28.47 -7.14
C GLU A 146 -3.30 -27.98 -5.73
N GLU A 147 -4.50 -27.41 -5.56
CA GLU A 147 -4.99 -26.78 -4.32
C GLU A 147 -4.24 -25.51 -3.87
N THR A 148 -3.33 -24.94 -4.68
CA THR A 148 -2.74 -23.63 -4.39
C THR A 148 -3.80 -22.54 -4.51
N VAL A 149 -4.12 -21.87 -3.40
CA VAL A 149 -5.11 -20.79 -3.38
C VAL A 149 -4.46 -19.45 -3.67
N VAL A 150 -4.99 -18.75 -4.67
CA VAL A 150 -4.59 -17.40 -5.05
C VAL A 150 -5.79 -16.46 -4.98
N ASP A 151 -5.53 -15.16 -4.84
CA ASP A 151 -6.55 -14.12 -4.92
C ASP A 151 -6.09 -12.94 -5.80
N ARG A 152 -7.03 -12.04 -6.10
CA ARG A 152 -6.79 -10.87 -6.96
C ARG A 152 -7.76 -9.73 -6.61
N PHE A 153 -7.27 -8.49 -6.72
CA PHE A 153 -8.08 -7.28 -6.74
C PHE A 153 -8.12 -6.71 -8.16
N GLY A 154 -9.23 -6.94 -8.87
CA GLY A 154 -9.46 -6.45 -10.24
C GLY A 154 -10.14 -7.47 -11.13
N SER A 155 -10.40 -7.07 -12.38
CA SER A 155 -11.06 -7.92 -13.39
C SER A 155 -10.25 -9.18 -13.74
N GLU A 156 -10.96 -10.24 -14.12
CA GLU A 156 -10.44 -11.53 -14.60
C GLU A 156 -9.64 -11.44 -15.91
N TYR A 157 -9.71 -10.32 -16.64
CA TYR A 157 -8.89 -10.10 -17.84
C TYR A 157 -7.39 -9.89 -17.55
N GLY A 158 -7.01 -9.67 -16.28
CA GLY A 158 -5.61 -9.43 -15.89
C GLY A 158 -4.84 -10.70 -15.52
N SER A 159 -3.51 -10.61 -15.55
CA SER A 159 -2.59 -11.75 -15.36
C SER A 159 -1.82 -11.76 -14.03
N PHE A 160 -2.15 -10.87 -13.09
CA PHE A 160 -1.49 -10.77 -11.79
C PHE A 160 -2.37 -11.31 -10.66
N VAL A 161 -1.84 -12.27 -9.92
CA VAL A 161 -2.46 -12.87 -8.72
C VAL A 161 -1.48 -12.80 -7.55
N SER A 162 -1.97 -12.98 -6.33
CA SER A 162 -1.12 -13.13 -5.15
C SER A 162 -1.54 -14.36 -4.34
N PRO A 163 -0.70 -14.84 -3.41
CA PRO A 163 -1.14 -15.82 -2.42
C PRO A 163 -2.39 -15.30 -1.70
N ALA A 164 -3.37 -16.17 -1.51
CA ALA A 164 -4.63 -15.79 -0.87
C ALA A 164 -4.39 -15.16 0.51
N GLY A 165 -5.04 -14.02 0.76
CA GLY A 165 -4.92 -13.27 2.01
C GLY A 165 -3.69 -12.38 2.13
N ALA A 166 -2.84 -12.27 1.09
CA ALA A 166 -1.73 -11.32 1.11
C ALA A 166 -2.23 -9.89 1.36
N GLY A 167 -1.53 -9.13 2.22
CA GLY A 167 -1.90 -7.76 2.54
C GLY A 167 -1.94 -6.87 1.30
N TYR A 168 -2.93 -5.98 1.20
CA TYR A 168 -3.14 -5.10 0.04
C TYR A 168 -1.92 -4.21 -0.22
N ALA A 169 -1.32 -3.67 0.85
CA ALA A 169 -0.11 -2.85 0.76
C ALA A 169 1.11 -3.60 0.20
N ALA A 170 1.15 -4.94 0.30
CA ALA A 170 2.25 -5.75 -0.25
C ALA A 170 2.11 -6.01 -1.76
N ARG A 171 1.03 -5.53 -2.38
CA ARG A 171 0.70 -5.79 -3.80
C ARG A 171 1.04 -4.63 -4.73
N ALA A 172 1.45 -3.49 -4.18
CA ALA A 172 1.73 -2.26 -4.93
C ALA A 172 0.60 -1.84 -5.90
N LEU A 173 -0.66 -2.06 -5.50
CA LEU A 173 -1.84 -1.72 -6.31
C LEU A 173 -2.34 -0.31 -5.97
N PRO A 174 -2.81 0.45 -6.97
CA PRO A 174 -3.43 1.76 -6.74
C PRO A 174 -4.82 1.61 -6.09
N PRO A 175 -5.30 2.63 -5.36
CA PRO A 175 -6.59 2.57 -4.67
C PRO A 175 -7.80 2.21 -5.55
N SER A 176 -7.74 2.52 -6.85
CA SER A 176 -8.77 2.19 -7.83
C SER A 176 -9.02 0.69 -7.99
N ASN A 177 -8.05 -0.19 -7.72
CA ASN A 177 -8.24 -1.64 -7.73
C ASN A 177 -9.20 -2.15 -6.66
N LEU A 178 -9.58 -1.32 -5.69
CA LEU A 178 -10.59 -1.64 -4.66
C LEU A 178 -12.01 -1.24 -5.09
N VAL A 179 -12.18 -0.62 -6.25
CA VAL A 179 -13.51 -0.33 -6.79
C VAL A 179 -14.10 -1.65 -7.31
N GLY A 180 -15.18 -2.11 -6.67
CA GLY A 180 -15.94 -3.27 -7.13
C GLY A 180 -16.64 -2.98 -8.46
N GLY A 181 -16.89 -4.03 -9.25
CA GLY A 181 -17.43 -3.95 -10.61
C GLY A 181 -18.90 -3.53 -10.75
N ASP A 182 -19.59 -3.07 -9.70
CA ASP A 182 -21.03 -2.72 -9.74
C ASP A 182 -21.28 -1.24 -10.05
N VAL A 183 -20.50 -0.68 -10.96
CA VAL A 183 -20.72 0.63 -11.58
C VAL A 183 -20.48 0.50 -13.09
N ALA A 184 -21.35 -0.27 -13.72
CA ALA A 184 -21.68 -0.17 -15.13
C ALA A 184 -23.21 -0.17 -15.25
#